data_AF-A0A098S0N7-F1
#
_entry.id   AF-A0A098S0N7-F1
#
_cell.length_a   1.000
_cell.length_b   1.000
_cell.length_c   1.000
_cell.angle_alpha   90.00
_cell.angle_beta   90.00
_cell.angle_gamma   90.00
#
_symmetry.space_group_name_H-M   'P 1'
#
loop_
_entity.id
_entity.type
_entity.pdbx_description
1 polymer ?
#
loop_
_entity_poly.entity_id
_entity_poly.type
_entity_poly.pdbx_seq_one_letter_code
_entity_poly.pdbx_strand_id
1 'polypeptide(L)'
;MSTFTVEEITGLPPSPVEPFYKLIVDGKCHFDEFWEKMEKSGNQKKMLDKIQTIISLKSQGTRLPSSQFQELKNRGKDDPYPDYEIRAKQLRLYLFDDSDSGKIIVLGEVKKGWKTQSKSIKKMRELKLAYFKQR
;
A
#
# COMPACT_ATOMS: atom_id res chain seq x y z
N MET A 1 10.50 21.21 -1.60
CA MET A 1 10.66 19.77 -1.93
C MET A 1 9.85 19.00 -0.90
N SER A 2 9.13 17.94 -1.29
CA SER A 2 8.44 17.09 -0.30
C SER A 2 9.46 16.23 0.43
N THR A 3 9.27 16.00 1.72
CA THR A 3 10.09 15.10 2.54
C THR A 3 9.44 13.72 2.59
N PHE A 4 10.22 12.68 2.33
CA PHE A 4 9.75 11.29 2.39
C PHE A 4 10.42 10.53 3.52
N THR A 5 9.62 9.89 4.35
CA THR A 5 10.07 8.94 5.37
C THR A 5 9.24 7.67 5.30
N VAL A 6 9.80 6.56 5.80
CA VAL A 6 9.10 5.28 5.89
C VAL A 6 9.07 4.85 7.35
N GLU A 7 7.93 4.33 7.79
CA GLU A 7 7.75 3.77 9.13
C GLU A 7 7.30 2.33 9.02
N GLU A 8 7.77 1.46 9.91
CA GLU A 8 7.31 0.08 9.98
C GLU A 8 5.83 -0.01 10.37
N ILE A 9 5.12 -0.96 9.80
CA ILE A 9 3.74 -1.25 10.20
C ILE A 9 3.76 -2.08 11.48
N THR A 10 3.10 -1.58 12.52
CA THR A 10 2.95 -2.29 13.79
C THR A 10 2.02 -3.50 13.67
N GLY A 11 2.24 -4.54 14.47
CA GLY A 11 1.35 -5.71 14.53
C GLY A 11 1.64 -6.77 13.46
N LEU A 12 2.79 -6.69 12.79
CA LEU A 12 3.30 -7.77 11.96
C LEU A 12 3.94 -8.86 12.80
N PRO A 13 4.00 -10.11 12.29
CA PRO A 13 4.73 -11.18 12.96
C PRO A 13 6.21 -10.81 13.15
N PRO A 14 6.87 -11.33 14.19
CA PRO A 14 8.30 -11.10 14.38
C PRO A 14 9.10 -11.66 13.19
N SER A 15 10.19 -10.97 12.82
CA SER A 15 11.10 -11.37 11.74
C SER A 15 10.41 -11.61 10.38
N PRO A 16 9.82 -10.56 9.76
CA PRO A 16 9.19 -10.71 8.45
C PRO A 16 10.22 -11.08 7.37
N VAL A 17 9.85 -12.01 6.49
CA VAL A 17 10.60 -12.36 5.27
C VAL A 17 10.54 -11.22 4.26
N GLU A 18 9.37 -10.59 4.13
CA GLU A 18 9.14 -9.40 3.32
C GLU A 18 8.63 -8.27 4.25
N PRO A 19 9.48 -7.32 4.68
CA PRO A 19 9.04 -6.26 5.58
C PRO A 19 8.07 -5.30 4.90
N PHE A 20 7.13 -4.75 5.66
CA PHE A 20 6.14 -3.78 5.20
C PHE A 20 6.26 -2.47 5.98
N TYR A 21 6.20 -1.38 5.23
CA TYR A 21 6.28 -0.01 5.75
C TYR A 21 5.10 0.80 5.25
N LYS A 22 4.86 1.94 5.90
CA LYS A 22 3.95 2.99 5.45
C LYS A 22 4.76 4.21 5.02
N LEU A 23 4.35 4.83 3.92
CA LEU A 23 4.98 6.05 3.42
C LEU A 23 4.44 7.26 4.18
N ILE A 24 5.34 8.12 4.63
CA ILE A 24 5.05 9.42 5.21
C ILE A 24 5.58 10.48 4.27
N VAL A 25 4.70 11.40 3.89
CA VAL A 25 4.99 12.50 2.96
C VAL A 25 4.72 13.80 3.69
N ASP A 26 5.74 14.62 3.86
CA ASP A 26 5.63 15.92 4.55
C ASP A 26 5.00 15.80 5.96
N GLY A 27 5.41 14.74 6.69
CA GLY A 27 4.90 14.44 8.04
C GLY A 27 3.48 13.85 8.07
N LYS A 28 2.88 13.54 6.92
CA LYS A 28 1.54 12.94 6.83
C LYS A 28 1.58 11.53 6.28
N CYS A 29 0.92 10.61 6.98
CA CYS A 29 0.72 9.25 6.49
C CYS A 29 -0.70 9.08 5.91
N HIS A 30 -0.80 9.02 4.58
CA HIS A 30 -2.09 8.82 3.92
C HIS A 30 -2.73 7.45 4.21
N PHE A 31 -1.91 6.45 4.55
CA PHE A 31 -2.40 5.15 4.98
C PHE A 31 -3.08 5.23 6.34
N ASP A 32 -2.46 5.86 7.34
CA ASP A 32 -3.03 5.99 8.69
C ASP A 32 -4.32 6.83 8.66
N GLU A 33 -4.33 7.95 7.94
CA GLU A 33 -5.54 8.77 7.75
C GLU A 33 -6.71 7.94 7.17
N PHE A 34 -6.43 7.07 6.21
CA PHE A 34 -7.41 6.16 5.64
C PHE A 34 -7.84 5.10 6.65
N TRP A 35 -6.88 4.49 7.35
CA TRP A 35 -7.11 3.41 8.31
C TRP A 35 -8.05 3.87 9.43
N GLU A 36 -7.71 4.98 10.09
CA GLU A 36 -8.51 5.56 11.16
C GLU A 36 -9.93 5.91 10.70
N LYS A 37 -10.06 6.46 9.48
CA LYS A 37 -11.37 6.79 8.91
C LYS A 37 -12.23 5.55 8.73
N MET A 38 -11.63 4.45 8.28
CA MET A 38 -12.35 3.17 8.10
C MET A 38 -12.73 2.55 9.44
N GLU A 39 -11.85 2.61 10.45
CA GLU A 39 -12.14 2.16 11.81
C GLU A 39 -13.29 2.95 12.44
N LYS A 40 -13.22 4.29 12.39
CA LYS A 40 -14.27 5.20 12.90
C LYS A 40 -15.63 4.98 12.24
N SER A 41 -15.65 4.51 10.98
CA SER A 41 -16.90 4.22 10.28
C SER A 41 -17.63 2.96 10.78
N GLY A 42 -16.95 2.06 11.50
CA GLY A 42 -17.49 0.81 12.07
C GLY A 42 -17.87 -0.29 11.06
N ASN A 43 -18.33 0.09 9.86
CA ASN A 43 -18.88 -0.82 8.86
C ASN A 43 -17.82 -1.60 8.06
N GLN A 44 -16.54 -1.27 8.23
CA GLN A 44 -15.46 -1.83 7.43
C GLN A 44 -14.54 -2.80 8.21
N LYS A 45 -14.83 -3.10 9.49
CA LYS A 45 -13.95 -3.90 10.36
C LYS A 45 -13.49 -5.22 9.72
N LYS A 46 -14.43 -6.04 9.22
CA LYS A 46 -14.10 -7.31 8.54
C LYS A 46 -13.19 -7.16 7.33
N MET A 47 -13.23 -6.02 6.64
CA MET A 47 -12.35 -5.74 5.50
C MET A 47 -10.98 -5.25 5.94
N LEU A 48 -10.90 -4.49 7.03
CA LEU A 48 -9.64 -4.11 7.67
C LEU A 48 -8.91 -5.34 8.24
N ASP A 49 -9.62 -6.21 8.96
CA ASP A 49 -9.06 -7.48 9.48
C ASP A 49 -8.49 -8.32 8.32
N LYS A 50 -9.22 -8.40 7.21
CA LYS A 50 -8.75 -9.11 6.01
C LYS A 50 -7.50 -8.48 5.39
N ILE A 51 -7.39 -7.15 5.40
CA ILE A 51 -6.19 -6.46 4.93
C ILE A 51 -5.01 -6.80 5.86
N GLN A 52 -5.19 -6.74 7.17
CA GLN A 52 -4.16 -7.14 8.14
C GLN A 52 -3.71 -8.58 7.92
N THR A 53 -4.64 -9.52 7.71
CA THR A 53 -4.29 -10.91 7.37
C THR A 53 -3.48 -10.98 6.08
N ILE A 54 -3.86 -10.25 5.03
CA ILE A 54 -3.12 -10.24 3.75
C ILE A 54 -1.70 -9.71 3.95
N ILE A 55 -1.53 -8.58 4.65
CA ILE A 55 -0.21 -8.00 4.92
C ILE A 55 0.63 -8.99 5.74
N SER A 56 0.07 -9.55 6.82
CA SER A 56 0.75 -10.52 7.67
C SER A 56 1.22 -11.75 6.90
N LEU A 57 0.32 -12.40 6.13
CA LEU A 57 0.68 -13.56 5.30
C LEU A 57 1.75 -13.21 4.27
N LYS A 58 1.63 -12.06 3.60
CA LYS A 58 2.59 -11.63 2.59
C LYS A 58 3.94 -11.30 3.22
N SER A 59 3.96 -10.73 4.42
CA SER A 59 5.19 -10.45 5.17
C SER A 59 5.96 -11.71 5.54
N GLN A 60 5.27 -12.85 5.62
CA GLN A 60 5.86 -14.17 5.86
C GLN A 60 6.22 -14.90 4.54
N GLY A 61 6.20 -14.21 3.39
CA GLY A 61 6.51 -14.78 2.09
C GLY A 61 5.40 -15.67 1.51
N THR A 62 4.20 -15.67 2.10
CA THR A 62 3.08 -16.48 1.59
C THR A 62 2.63 -15.98 0.23
N ARG A 63 2.49 -16.90 -0.73
CA ARG A 63 1.91 -16.59 -2.04
C ARG A 63 0.39 -16.43 -1.92
N LEU A 64 -0.09 -15.26 -2.28
CA LEU A 64 -1.52 -14.93 -2.25
C LEU A 64 -2.13 -14.97 -3.66
N PRO A 65 -3.44 -15.25 -3.78
CA PRO A 65 -4.13 -15.19 -5.05
C PRO A 65 -4.18 -13.75 -5.60
N SER A 66 -4.21 -13.62 -6.93
CA SER A 66 -4.31 -12.33 -7.64
C SER A 66 -5.58 -11.53 -7.28
N SER A 67 -6.59 -12.19 -6.73
CA SER A 67 -7.80 -11.55 -6.21
C SER A 67 -7.57 -10.78 -4.91
N GLN A 68 -6.47 -11.03 -4.19
CA GLN A 68 -6.11 -10.42 -2.90
C GLN A 68 -4.86 -9.56 -2.98
N PHE A 69 -3.84 -9.99 -3.72
CA PHE A 69 -2.60 -9.25 -3.94
C PHE A 69 -2.27 -9.30 -5.42
N GLN A 70 -2.30 -8.15 -6.09
CA GLN A 70 -2.11 -8.09 -7.53
C GLN A 70 -1.06 -7.05 -7.89
N GLU A 71 -0.16 -7.40 -8.79
CA GLU A 71 0.67 -6.40 -9.47
C GLU A 71 -0.19 -5.52 -10.38
N LEU A 72 0.06 -4.21 -10.34
CA LEU A 72 -0.58 -3.24 -11.20
C LEU A 72 0.13 -3.21 -12.55
N LYS A 73 -0.62 -3.52 -13.61
CA LYS A 73 -0.12 -3.47 -14.99
C LYS A 73 -0.01 -2.03 -15.50
N ASN A 74 0.59 -1.86 -16.67
CA ASN A 74 0.71 -0.57 -17.37
C ASN A 74 1.53 0.47 -16.58
N ARG A 75 2.63 0.05 -15.94
CA ARG A 75 3.65 0.99 -15.45
C ARG A 75 4.25 1.77 -16.62
N GLY A 76 4.85 2.93 -16.33
CA GLY A 76 5.64 3.64 -17.33
C GLY A 76 6.73 2.72 -17.89
N LYS A 77 7.08 2.89 -19.17
CA LYS A 77 8.09 2.04 -19.83
C LYS A 77 9.43 2.05 -19.08
N ASP A 78 9.75 3.19 -18.47
CA ASP A 78 10.99 3.44 -17.74
C ASP A 78 10.80 3.42 -16.21
N ASP A 79 9.69 2.84 -15.72
CA ASP A 79 9.41 2.70 -14.29
C ASP A 79 9.81 1.28 -13.83
N PRO A 80 11.02 1.09 -13.28
CA PRO A 80 11.53 -0.22 -12.91
C PRO A 80 10.92 -0.74 -11.61
N TYR A 81 10.23 0.11 -10.84
CA TYR A 81 9.77 -0.20 -9.49
C TYR A 81 8.39 -0.87 -9.53
N PRO A 82 8.26 -2.16 -9.19
CA PRO A 82 6.98 -2.83 -9.21
C PRO A 82 5.99 -2.18 -8.24
N ASP A 83 4.73 -2.11 -8.65
CA ASP A 83 3.64 -1.60 -7.83
C ASP A 83 2.49 -2.61 -7.75
N TYR A 84 1.85 -2.65 -6.59
CA TYR A 84 0.87 -3.66 -6.25
C TYR A 84 -0.38 -3.04 -5.62
N GLU A 85 -1.43 -3.84 -5.60
CA GLU A 85 -2.70 -3.55 -4.98
C GLU A 85 -3.12 -4.71 -4.07
N ILE A 86 -3.41 -4.39 -2.81
CA ILE A 86 -4.09 -5.28 -1.87
C ILE A 86 -5.59 -5.07 -2.01
N ARG A 87 -6.35 -6.17 -2.07
CA ARG A 87 -7.81 -6.16 -2.29
C ARG A 87 -8.55 -6.89 -1.18
N ALA A 88 -9.41 -6.14 -0.47
CA ALA A 88 -10.39 -6.71 0.45
C ALA A 88 -11.80 -6.19 0.12
N LYS A 89 -12.56 -6.96 -0.66
CA LYS A 89 -13.88 -6.59 -1.20
C LYS A 89 -13.84 -5.27 -1.97
N GLN A 90 -14.18 -4.15 -1.33
CA GLN A 90 -14.18 -2.80 -1.90
C GLN A 90 -13.00 -1.95 -1.40
N LEU A 91 -12.32 -2.35 -0.33
CA LEU A 91 -11.11 -1.66 0.12
C LEU A 91 -9.93 -2.04 -0.76
N ARG A 92 -9.12 -1.04 -1.09
CA ARG A 92 -7.87 -1.19 -1.84
C ARG A 92 -6.76 -0.47 -1.10
N LEU A 93 -5.60 -1.11 -0.98
CA LEU A 93 -4.36 -0.44 -0.61
C LEU A 93 -3.39 -0.52 -1.78
N TYR A 94 -2.69 0.58 -2.03
CA TYR A 94 -1.69 0.66 -3.08
C TYR A 94 -0.30 0.77 -2.46
N LEU A 95 0.63 -0.02 -2.97
CA LEU A 95 1.99 -0.13 -2.47
C LEU A 95 2.98 -0.31 -3.62
N PHE A 96 4.26 -0.14 -3.34
CA PHE A 96 5.35 -0.45 -4.26
C PHE A 96 6.44 -1.28 -3.57
N ASP A 97 7.24 -1.98 -4.38
CA ASP A 97 8.45 -2.65 -3.90
C ASP A 97 9.64 -1.70 -3.96
N ASP A 98 10.36 -1.62 -2.85
CA ASP A 98 11.69 -1.05 -2.74
C ASP A 98 12.64 -2.20 -2.42
N SER A 99 13.56 -2.51 -3.33
CA SER A 99 14.48 -3.65 -3.17
C SER A 99 15.37 -3.54 -1.94
N ASP A 100 15.61 -2.32 -1.45
CA ASP A 100 16.51 -2.08 -0.33
C ASP A 100 15.75 -2.05 1.00
N SER A 101 14.49 -1.64 0.98
CA SER A 101 13.69 -1.43 2.19
C SER A 101 12.66 -2.55 2.39
N GLY A 102 11.90 -2.88 1.36
CA GLY A 102 10.75 -3.80 1.39
C GLY A 102 9.50 -3.20 0.73
N LYS A 103 8.32 -3.62 1.18
CA LYS A 103 7.03 -3.19 0.60
C LYS A 103 6.51 -1.94 1.29
N ILE A 104 6.32 -0.87 0.52
CA ILE A 104 5.92 0.43 1.07
C ILE A 104 4.47 0.74 0.67
N ILE A 105 3.58 0.76 1.65
CA ILE A 105 2.17 1.15 1.50
C ILE A 105 2.06 2.66 1.43
N VAL A 106 1.39 3.15 0.39
CA VAL A 106 1.29 4.58 0.12
C VAL A 106 -0.06 5.15 0.55
N LEU A 107 -1.16 4.54 0.08
CA LEU A 107 -2.50 5.05 0.36
C LEU A 107 -3.56 3.95 0.24
N GLY A 108 -4.68 4.17 0.94
CA GLY A 108 -5.87 3.33 0.84
C GLY A 108 -7.06 4.05 0.23
N GLU A 109 -7.98 3.30 -0.35
CA GLU A 109 -9.26 3.81 -0.81
C GLU A 109 -10.42 2.82 -0.64
N VAL A 110 -11.64 3.36 -0.66
CA VAL A 110 -12.86 2.59 -0.92
C VAL A 110 -13.15 2.69 -2.41
N LYS A 111 -13.03 1.58 -3.13
CA LYS A 111 -13.28 1.51 -4.57
C LYS A 111 -14.75 1.81 -4.87
N LYS A 112 -15.01 2.96 -5.49
CA LYS A 112 -16.34 3.36 -5.99
C LYS A 112 -16.52 3.09 -7.49
N GLY A 113 -15.44 3.07 -8.25
CA GLY A 113 -15.47 2.90 -9.71
C GLY A 113 -14.06 3.02 -10.31
N TRP A 114 -13.95 2.81 -11.63
CA TRP A 114 -12.66 2.83 -12.33
C TRP A 114 -11.99 4.20 -12.28
N LYS A 115 -12.75 5.29 -12.48
CA LYS A 115 -12.23 6.66 -12.50
C LYS A 115 -11.57 7.08 -11.19
N THR A 116 -12.10 6.64 -10.05
CA THR A 116 -11.51 6.94 -8.74
C THR A 116 -10.25 6.11 -8.52
N GLN A 117 -10.31 4.82 -8.82
CA GLN A 117 -9.17 3.93 -8.72
C GLN A 117 -7.99 4.38 -9.60
N SER A 118 -8.24 4.78 -10.84
CA SER A 118 -7.17 5.24 -11.73
C SER A 118 -6.48 6.50 -11.22
N LYS A 119 -7.22 7.42 -10.58
CA LYS A 119 -6.65 8.59 -9.90
C LYS A 119 -5.78 8.20 -8.72
N SER A 120 -6.23 7.26 -7.89
CA SER A 120 -5.47 6.77 -6.73
C SER A 120 -4.19 6.05 -7.14
N ILE A 121 -4.25 5.21 -8.17
CA ILE A 121 -3.07 4.55 -8.75
C ILE A 121 -2.09 5.59 -9.31
N LYS A 122 -2.59 6.59 -10.06
CA LYS A 122 -1.74 7.66 -10.57
C LYS A 122 -1.05 8.43 -9.44
N LYS A 123 -1.79 8.82 -8.40
CA LYS A 123 -1.24 9.49 -7.22
C LYS A 123 -0.18 8.64 -6.53
N MET A 124 -0.43 7.34 -6.33
CA MET A 124 0.55 6.43 -5.75
C MET A 124 1.83 6.36 -6.60
N ARG A 125 1.73 6.25 -7.92
CA ARG A 125 2.89 6.23 -8.82
C ARG A 125 3.68 7.54 -8.82
N GLU A 126 3.00 8.68 -8.76
CA GLU A 126 3.66 9.99 -8.62
C GLU A 126 4.47 10.07 -7.33
N LEU A 127 3.89 9.64 -6.20
CA LEU A 127 4.58 9.59 -4.91
C LEU A 127 5.75 8.60 -4.91
N LYS A 128 5.56 7.41 -5.50
CA LYS A 128 6.61 6.40 -5.68
C LYS A 128 7.81 6.97 -6.45
N LEU A 129 7.56 7.57 -7.62
CA LEU A 129 8.63 8.14 -8.44
C LEU A 129 9.31 9.32 -7.76
N ALA A 130 8.56 10.13 -6.99
CA ALA A 130 9.13 11.21 -6.20
C ALA A 130 10.01 10.68 -5.06
N TYR A 131 9.59 9.61 -4.36
CA TYR A 131 10.37 8.91 -3.34
C TYR A 131 11.72 8.44 -3.89
N PHE A 132 11.73 7.70 -5.00
CA PHE A 132 12.97 7.19 -5.59
C PHE A 132 13.88 8.26 -6.20
N LYS A 133 13.35 9.43 -6.56
CA LYS A 133 14.17 10.55 -7.07
C LYS A 133 14.95 11.30 -5.99
N GLN A 134 14.55 11.18 -4.73
CA GLN A 134 15.18 11.87 -3.62
C GLN A 134 16.19 11.01 -2.86
N ARG A 135 16.32 9.75 -3.28
CA ARG A 135 17.26 8.78 -2.75
C ARG A 135 18.56 8.84 -3.56
#